data_AF-A0A959DEW6-F1
#
_entry.id   AF-A0A959DEW6-F1
#
_cell.length_a   1.000
_cell.length_b   1.000
_cell.length_c   1.000
_cell.angle_alpha   90.00
_cell.angle_beta   90.00
_cell.angle_gamma   90.00
#
_symmetry.space_group_name_H-M   'P 1'
#
loop_
_entity.id
_entity.type
_entity.pdbx_description
1 polymer ?
#
loop_
_entity_poly.entity_id
_entity_poly.type
_entity_poly.pdbx_seq_one_letter_code
_entity_poly.pdbx_strand_id
1 'polypeptide(L)'
;MIEVTLSRTDGTALAAFPFPTEAKEVSYKQYVRFEDAYQAKDKWMKEQEGKSVTDPAFVAGYIRHVARIVQAFTGVDDVLEAALGDYIEHARQFFGEDAKSFSEELDKVEQTVFTLYANIWRTVGNYQKHAHTDGAYHFLYRGKAYYLKSAYRDAITHQVRFESLSVAQGIEAMEALRIYEMAKGNDPGNKFMFTTIVTLIACLALEEGQAFPDSEKEIQRWISERVVHFQDVDMETALNVRDFFLNTGSRSKKTPAINGSSGHPLPSKKATPGKNTRRQTRRRRRG
;
A
#
# COMPACT_ATOMS: atom_id res chain seq x y z
N MET A 1 13.13 -12.38 2.43
CA MET A 1 13.62 -11.74 1.19
C MET A 1 14.23 -12.81 0.32
N ILE A 2 13.93 -12.79 -0.97
CA ILE A 2 14.44 -13.75 -1.95
C ILE A 2 15.21 -13.01 -3.04
N GLU A 3 16.22 -13.62 -3.62
CA GLU A 3 16.89 -13.06 -4.79
C GLU A 3 16.09 -13.42 -6.04
N VAL A 4 15.73 -12.42 -6.83
CA VAL A 4 15.02 -12.59 -8.10
C VAL A 4 15.94 -12.16 -9.22
N THR A 5 16.11 -13.04 -10.21
CA THR A 5 16.85 -12.75 -11.44
C THR A 5 15.87 -12.63 -12.60
N LEU A 6 15.91 -11.48 -13.27
CA LEU A 6 15.27 -11.28 -14.57
C LEU A 6 16.26 -11.64 -15.65
N SER A 7 15.80 -12.43 -16.62
CA SER A 7 16.60 -12.82 -17.79
C SER A 7 15.83 -12.55 -19.06
N ARG A 8 16.55 -12.29 -20.15
CA ARG A 8 16.00 -12.27 -21.50
C ARG A 8 15.57 -13.68 -21.93
N THR A 9 14.81 -13.75 -23.00
CA THR A 9 14.43 -15.01 -23.65
C THR A 9 15.63 -15.85 -24.10
N ASP A 10 16.77 -15.23 -24.40
CA ASP A 10 18.03 -15.89 -24.73
C ASP A 10 18.81 -16.42 -23.50
N GLY A 11 18.29 -16.23 -22.29
CA GLY A 11 18.91 -16.66 -21.03
C GLY A 11 19.90 -15.64 -20.43
N THR A 12 20.15 -14.51 -21.09
CA THR A 12 21.02 -13.45 -20.57
C THR A 12 20.39 -12.80 -19.35
N ALA A 13 21.12 -12.79 -18.22
CA ALA A 13 20.67 -12.11 -17.00
C ALA A 13 20.66 -10.58 -17.21
N LEU A 14 19.55 -9.95 -16.86
CA LEU A 14 19.31 -8.51 -17.01
C LEU A 14 19.50 -7.79 -15.69
N ALA A 15 18.86 -8.30 -14.65
CA ALA A 15 18.92 -7.73 -13.32
C ALA A 15 18.76 -8.85 -12.29
N ALA A 16 19.55 -8.79 -11.24
CA ALA A 16 19.32 -9.55 -10.02
C ALA A 16 19.04 -8.55 -8.90
N PHE A 17 17.97 -8.77 -8.16
CA PHE A 17 17.59 -7.86 -7.09
C PHE A 17 16.89 -8.58 -5.94
N PRO A 18 17.02 -8.06 -4.72
CA PRO A 18 16.27 -8.55 -3.58
C PRO A 18 14.78 -8.26 -3.74
N PHE A 19 13.95 -9.29 -3.65
CA PHE A 19 12.50 -9.16 -3.60
C PHE A 19 11.98 -9.42 -2.17
N PRO A 20 11.29 -8.44 -1.56
CA PRO A 20 10.72 -8.60 -0.22
C PRO A 20 9.51 -9.54 -0.26
N THR A 21 9.45 -10.47 0.69
CA THR A 21 8.37 -11.45 0.85
C THR A 21 7.40 -11.09 1.97
N GLU A 22 7.80 -10.17 2.84
CA GLU A 22 7.03 -9.71 3.99
C GLU A 22 7.02 -8.18 4.07
N ALA A 23 5.99 -7.62 4.72
CA ALA A 23 5.81 -6.18 4.90
C ALA A 23 7.00 -5.49 5.56
N LYS A 24 7.58 -6.11 6.60
CA LYS A 24 8.77 -5.62 7.33
C LYS A 24 10.05 -5.54 6.47
N GLU A 25 10.07 -6.19 5.31
CA GLU A 25 11.22 -6.20 4.40
C GLU A 25 11.09 -5.09 3.34
N VAL A 26 9.91 -4.49 3.21
CA VAL A 26 9.65 -3.38 2.29
C VAL A 26 10.02 -2.10 3.00
N SER A 27 10.90 -1.26 2.44
CA SER A 27 11.09 0.09 2.98
C SER A 27 9.83 0.94 2.75
N TYR A 28 9.52 1.83 3.67
CA TYR A 28 8.37 2.72 3.51
C TYR A 28 8.48 3.58 2.24
N LYS A 29 9.70 3.96 1.86
CA LYS A 29 9.99 4.65 0.60
C LYS A 29 9.57 3.84 -0.64
N GLN A 30 9.84 2.52 -0.65
CA GLN A 30 9.38 1.63 -1.73
C GLN A 30 7.85 1.56 -1.78
N TYR A 31 7.20 1.45 -0.61
CA TYR A 31 5.74 1.43 -0.51
C TYR A 31 5.10 2.72 -1.05
N VAL A 32 5.64 3.89 -0.70
CA VAL A 32 5.12 5.19 -1.16
C VAL A 32 5.22 5.34 -2.68
N ARG A 33 6.33 4.89 -3.28
CA ARG A 33 6.51 4.87 -4.75
C ARG A 33 5.51 3.94 -5.43
N PHE A 34 5.30 2.77 -4.84
CA PHE A 34 4.30 1.80 -5.31
C PHE A 34 2.88 2.39 -5.28
N GLU A 35 2.48 3.04 -4.18
CA GLU A 35 1.15 3.66 -4.04
C GLU A 35 0.94 4.76 -5.09
N ASP A 36 1.95 5.61 -5.33
CA ASP A 36 1.86 6.66 -6.35
C ASP A 36 1.67 6.06 -7.76
N ALA A 37 2.47 5.06 -8.13
CA ALA A 37 2.34 4.36 -9.41
C ALA A 37 0.98 3.64 -9.54
N TYR A 38 0.48 3.07 -8.45
CA TYR A 38 -0.83 2.43 -8.41
C TYR A 38 -1.97 3.43 -8.61
N GLN A 39 -1.93 4.58 -7.94
CA GLN A 39 -2.91 5.66 -8.12
C GLN A 39 -2.88 6.20 -9.55
N ALA A 40 -1.71 6.31 -10.17
CA ALA A 40 -1.58 6.70 -11.57
C ALA A 40 -2.24 5.69 -12.52
N LYS A 41 -2.08 4.38 -12.27
CA LYS A 41 -2.82 3.33 -13.01
C LYS A 41 -4.32 3.48 -12.82
N ASP A 42 -4.80 3.68 -11.59
CA ASP A 42 -6.24 3.80 -11.30
C ASP A 42 -6.86 5.04 -11.94
N LYS A 43 -6.14 6.16 -11.97
CA LYS A 43 -6.54 7.35 -12.71
C LYS A 43 -6.64 7.07 -14.20
N TRP A 44 -5.62 6.44 -14.79
CA TRP A 44 -5.64 6.06 -16.20
C TRP A 44 -6.80 5.11 -16.53
N MET A 45 -7.05 4.10 -15.68
CA MET A 45 -8.19 3.16 -15.85
C MET A 45 -9.54 3.89 -15.89
N LYS A 46 -9.73 4.91 -15.05
CA LYS A 46 -10.95 5.75 -15.08
C LYS A 46 -11.05 6.57 -16.37
N GLU A 47 -9.94 7.08 -16.88
CA GLU A 47 -9.89 7.80 -18.16
C GLU A 47 -10.17 6.88 -19.37
N GLN A 48 -9.92 5.57 -19.23
CA GLN A 48 -10.22 4.55 -20.25
C GLN A 48 -11.59 3.88 -20.06
N GLU A 49 -12.42 4.35 -19.14
CA GLU A 49 -13.73 3.75 -18.86
C GLU A 49 -14.60 3.71 -20.13
N GLY A 50 -15.20 2.55 -20.42
CA GLY A 50 -16.01 2.32 -21.62
C GLY A 50 -15.24 1.90 -22.88
N LYS A 51 -13.90 1.84 -22.85
CA LYS A 51 -13.11 1.24 -23.93
C LYS A 51 -13.14 -0.29 -23.89
N SER A 52 -12.94 -0.93 -25.04
CA SER A 52 -12.87 -2.39 -25.09
C SER A 52 -11.59 -2.89 -24.42
N VAL A 53 -11.74 -3.79 -23.44
CA VAL A 53 -10.62 -4.45 -22.77
C VAL A 53 -9.82 -5.39 -23.70
N THR A 54 -10.35 -5.68 -24.90
CA THR A 54 -9.68 -6.47 -25.94
C THR A 54 -8.94 -5.62 -26.97
N ASP A 55 -8.99 -4.29 -26.87
CA ASP A 55 -8.23 -3.39 -27.75
C ASP A 55 -6.72 -3.54 -27.46
N PRO A 56 -5.88 -3.91 -28.45
CA PRO A 56 -4.44 -4.01 -28.26
C PRO A 56 -3.81 -2.75 -27.66
N ALA A 57 -4.31 -1.56 -28.01
CA ALA A 57 -3.80 -0.31 -27.43
C ALA A 57 -4.14 -0.15 -25.95
N PHE A 58 -5.31 -0.65 -25.53
CA PHE A 58 -5.71 -0.70 -24.12
C PHE A 58 -4.84 -1.69 -23.35
N VAL A 59 -4.68 -2.92 -23.86
CA VAL A 59 -3.85 -3.97 -23.24
C VAL A 59 -2.41 -3.47 -23.07
N ALA A 60 -1.85 -2.87 -24.12
CA ALA A 60 -0.52 -2.29 -24.08
C ALA A 60 -0.37 -1.19 -23.02
N GLY A 61 -1.36 -0.29 -22.93
CA GLY A 61 -1.40 0.74 -21.90
C GLY A 61 -1.47 0.15 -20.49
N TYR A 62 -2.29 -0.88 -20.29
CA TYR A 62 -2.44 -1.55 -19.00
C TYR A 62 -1.14 -2.20 -18.54
N ILE A 63 -0.50 -3.00 -19.39
CA ILE A 63 0.80 -3.64 -19.12
C ILE A 63 1.84 -2.57 -18.77
N ARG A 64 1.87 -1.45 -19.51
CA ARG A 64 2.79 -0.34 -19.23
C ARG A 64 2.60 0.24 -17.83
N HIS A 65 1.36 0.44 -17.40
CA HIS A 65 1.06 0.93 -16.05
C HIS A 65 1.42 -0.09 -14.97
N VAL A 66 1.15 -1.37 -15.19
CA VAL A 66 1.50 -2.44 -14.23
C VAL A 66 3.02 -2.54 -14.07
N ALA A 67 3.78 -2.49 -15.16
CA ALA A 67 5.22 -2.57 -15.05
C ALA A 67 5.84 -1.32 -14.42
N ARG A 68 5.24 -0.12 -14.58
CA ARG A 68 5.63 1.06 -13.79
C ARG A 68 5.45 0.84 -12.29
N ILE A 69 4.41 0.12 -11.88
CA ILE A 69 4.22 -0.26 -10.47
C ILE A 69 5.34 -1.20 -10.01
N VAL A 70 5.68 -2.20 -10.82
CA VAL A 70 6.78 -3.12 -10.52
C VAL A 70 8.11 -2.38 -10.42
N GLN A 71 8.43 -1.50 -11.37
CA GLN A 71 9.63 -0.65 -11.36
C GLN A 71 9.66 0.25 -10.11
N ALA A 72 8.53 0.91 -9.79
CA ALA A 72 8.44 1.79 -8.63
C ALA A 72 8.71 1.05 -7.30
N PHE A 73 8.23 -0.19 -7.17
CA PHE A 73 8.41 -1.02 -5.99
C PHE A 73 9.81 -1.64 -5.89
N THR A 74 10.30 -2.20 -6.99
CA THR A 74 11.57 -2.94 -7.04
C THR A 74 12.78 -2.03 -7.20
N GLY A 75 12.60 -0.84 -7.76
CA GLY A 75 13.68 0.08 -8.14
C GLY A 75 14.47 -0.39 -9.37
N VAL A 76 14.02 -1.45 -10.04
CA VAL A 76 14.64 -1.98 -11.26
C VAL A 76 14.04 -1.25 -12.44
N ASP A 77 14.84 -0.38 -13.03
CA ASP A 77 14.50 0.24 -14.31
C ASP A 77 14.36 -0.85 -15.38
N ASP A 78 13.54 -0.59 -16.39
CA ASP A 78 13.43 -1.45 -17.56
C ASP A 78 12.75 -2.81 -17.39
N VAL A 79 11.93 -3.08 -16.38
CA VAL A 79 11.13 -4.33 -16.33
C VAL A 79 10.34 -4.59 -17.64
N LEU A 80 9.97 -3.52 -18.37
CA LEU A 80 9.42 -3.61 -19.73
C LEU A 80 10.49 -3.74 -20.82
N GLU A 81 11.55 -2.92 -20.85
CA GLU A 81 12.57 -2.99 -21.91
C GLU A 81 13.38 -4.31 -21.85
N ALA A 82 13.68 -4.76 -20.63
CA ALA A 82 14.26 -6.05 -20.29
C ALA A 82 13.53 -7.23 -20.97
N ALA A 83 12.21 -7.12 -21.05
CA ALA A 83 11.35 -8.21 -21.47
C ALA A 83 10.78 -8.02 -22.89
N LEU A 84 10.50 -6.78 -23.32
CA LEU A 84 9.71 -6.47 -24.53
C LEU A 84 10.43 -5.65 -25.61
N GLY A 85 11.67 -5.18 -25.43
CA GLY A 85 12.41 -4.43 -26.47
C GLY A 85 11.56 -3.48 -27.33
N ASP A 86 11.40 -2.22 -26.91
CA ASP A 86 10.54 -1.22 -27.59
C ASP A 86 9.17 -1.75 -28.06
N TYR A 87 8.42 -2.28 -27.10
CA TYR A 87 7.07 -2.84 -27.26
C TYR A 87 6.10 -2.02 -28.13
N ILE A 88 6.22 -0.69 -28.11
CA ILE A 88 5.33 0.22 -28.87
C ILE A 88 5.74 0.26 -30.34
N GLU A 89 7.04 0.26 -30.64
CA GLU A 89 7.56 0.17 -32.00
C GLU A 89 7.32 -1.23 -32.58
N HIS A 90 7.51 -2.30 -31.78
CA HIS A 90 7.23 -3.67 -32.20
C HIS A 90 5.74 -3.95 -32.40
N ALA A 91 4.86 -3.53 -31.50
CA ALA A 91 3.42 -3.66 -31.72
C ALA A 91 2.97 -2.92 -32.99
N ARG A 92 3.57 -1.77 -33.33
CA ARG A 92 3.23 -1.01 -34.56
C ARG A 92 3.78 -1.63 -35.84
N GLN A 93 4.98 -2.21 -35.82
CA GLN A 93 5.60 -2.86 -36.99
C GLN A 93 5.03 -4.27 -37.26
N PHE A 94 4.69 -5.05 -36.23
CA PHE A 94 4.34 -6.47 -36.37
C PHE A 94 2.87 -6.79 -36.66
N PHE A 95 1.97 -5.80 -36.71
CA PHE A 95 0.64 -6.02 -37.31
C PHE A 95 0.71 -6.40 -38.82
N GLY A 96 1.91 -6.45 -39.41
CA GLY A 96 2.16 -6.84 -40.79
C GLY A 96 2.57 -8.30 -41.05
N GLU A 97 3.51 -8.91 -40.32
CA GLU A 97 4.25 -10.05 -40.91
C GLU A 97 4.48 -11.32 -40.06
N ASP A 98 4.41 -11.34 -38.71
CA ASP A 98 4.46 -12.62 -37.96
C ASP A 98 3.83 -12.57 -36.57
N ALA A 99 2.49 -12.62 -36.54
CA ALA A 99 1.68 -12.45 -35.33
C ALA A 99 1.86 -13.56 -34.27
N LYS A 100 2.37 -14.74 -34.66
CA LYS A 100 2.41 -15.91 -33.76
C LYS A 100 3.60 -15.88 -32.81
N SER A 101 4.80 -15.60 -33.31
CA SER A 101 6.00 -15.45 -32.47
C SER A 101 5.88 -14.28 -31.51
N PHE A 102 5.27 -13.18 -31.97
CA PHE A 102 5.01 -12.00 -31.15
C PHE A 102 4.01 -12.29 -30.01
N SER A 103 2.95 -13.05 -30.27
CA SER A 103 1.98 -13.45 -29.24
C SER A 103 2.63 -14.26 -28.13
N GLU A 104 3.54 -15.19 -28.45
CA GLU A 104 4.21 -16.04 -27.47
C GLU A 104 5.22 -15.27 -26.60
N GLU A 105 5.91 -14.27 -27.16
CA GLU A 105 6.78 -13.38 -26.38
C GLU A 105 5.96 -12.44 -25.48
N LEU A 106 4.86 -11.90 -26.01
CA LEU A 106 3.93 -11.04 -25.26
C LEU A 106 3.35 -11.78 -24.04
N ASP A 107 2.93 -13.04 -24.22
CA ASP A 107 2.42 -13.88 -23.14
C ASP A 107 3.46 -14.09 -22.03
N LYS A 108 4.74 -14.27 -22.36
CA LYS A 108 5.81 -14.48 -21.37
C LYS A 108 6.12 -13.22 -20.57
N VAL A 109 6.11 -12.06 -21.20
CA VAL A 109 6.33 -10.80 -20.48
C VAL A 109 5.14 -10.45 -19.63
N GLU A 110 3.95 -10.60 -20.18
CA GLU A 110 2.69 -10.43 -19.46
C GLU A 110 2.70 -11.30 -18.19
N GLN A 111 3.06 -12.58 -18.32
CA GLN A 111 3.22 -13.49 -17.17
C GLN A 111 4.27 -13.00 -16.17
N THR A 112 5.43 -12.53 -16.62
CA THR A 112 6.51 -12.06 -15.72
C THR A 112 6.07 -10.83 -14.94
N VAL A 113 5.55 -9.81 -15.63
CA VAL A 113 5.09 -8.55 -15.05
C VAL A 113 3.93 -8.82 -14.07
N PHE A 114 2.95 -9.64 -14.45
CA PHE A 114 1.85 -9.97 -13.56
C PHE A 114 2.25 -10.85 -12.38
N THR A 115 3.23 -11.74 -12.56
CA THR A 115 3.77 -12.52 -11.45
C THR A 115 4.44 -11.62 -10.42
N LEU A 116 5.29 -10.69 -10.86
CA LEU A 116 5.90 -9.70 -9.98
C LEU A 116 4.84 -8.82 -9.31
N TYR A 117 3.88 -8.30 -10.07
CA TYR A 117 2.79 -7.49 -9.55
C TYR A 117 1.94 -8.23 -8.50
N ALA A 118 1.59 -9.49 -8.75
CA ALA A 118 0.84 -10.33 -7.81
C ALA A 118 1.65 -10.60 -6.52
N ASN A 119 2.96 -10.81 -6.65
CA ASN A 119 3.84 -10.98 -5.50
C ASN A 119 3.98 -9.68 -4.70
N ILE A 120 4.06 -8.51 -5.36
CA ILE A 120 4.04 -7.20 -4.68
C ILE A 120 2.76 -7.05 -3.87
N TRP A 121 1.61 -7.34 -4.48
CA TRP A 121 0.31 -7.30 -3.81
C TRP A 121 0.23 -8.24 -2.62
N ARG A 122 0.80 -9.44 -2.73
CA ARG A 122 0.88 -10.38 -1.61
C ARG A 122 1.75 -9.82 -0.48
N THR A 123 2.94 -9.32 -0.81
CA THR A 123 3.86 -8.75 0.18
C THR A 123 3.24 -7.55 0.91
N VAL A 124 2.65 -6.62 0.18
CA VAL A 124 1.98 -5.43 0.75
C VAL A 124 0.72 -5.84 1.52
N GLY A 125 -0.09 -6.74 0.96
CA GLY A 125 -1.34 -7.21 1.56
C GLY A 125 -1.16 -8.09 2.79
N ASN A 126 0.02 -8.68 3.00
CA ASN A 126 0.38 -9.42 4.21
C ASN A 126 0.58 -8.52 5.42
N TYR A 127 0.61 -7.19 5.26
CA TYR A 127 0.64 -6.26 6.39
C TYR A 127 -0.56 -6.49 7.32
N GLN A 128 -0.26 -6.78 8.58
CA GLN A 128 -1.25 -6.86 9.64
C GLN A 128 -1.06 -5.69 10.58
N LYS A 129 -2.08 -4.85 10.68
CA LYS A 129 -2.09 -3.70 11.59
C LYS A 129 -1.93 -4.17 13.03
N HIS A 130 -1.01 -3.53 13.74
CA HIS A 130 -0.88 -3.69 15.18
C HIS A 130 -2.07 -3.07 15.92
N ALA A 131 -2.66 -3.84 16.82
CA ALA A 131 -3.70 -3.36 17.72
C ALA A 131 -3.04 -2.63 18.91
N HIS A 132 -2.88 -1.32 18.81
CA HIS A 132 -2.29 -0.47 19.87
C HIS A 132 -3.05 -0.46 21.20
N THR A 133 -4.20 -1.14 21.27
CA THR A 133 -4.95 -1.43 22.50
C THR A 133 -4.35 -2.57 23.32
N ASP A 134 -3.50 -3.38 22.71
CA ASP A 134 -2.95 -4.60 23.32
C ASP A 134 -1.59 -4.34 23.99
N GLY A 135 -1.17 -3.08 24.04
CA GLY A 135 0.08 -2.64 24.65
C GLY A 135 0.84 -1.64 23.78
N ALA A 136 2.06 -1.31 24.22
CA ALA A 136 2.99 -0.51 23.44
C ALA A 136 3.49 -1.30 22.22
N TYR A 137 3.53 -0.65 21.05
CA TYR A 137 4.10 -1.24 19.85
C TYR A 137 5.63 -1.13 19.92
N HIS A 138 6.32 -2.25 19.82
CA HIS A 138 7.78 -2.31 19.86
C HIS A 138 8.34 -2.69 18.51
N PHE A 139 9.46 -2.08 18.12
CA PHE A 139 10.15 -2.40 16.88
C PHE A 139 11.67 -2.22 17.03
N LEU A 140 12.42 -3.01 16.26
CA LEU A 140 13.87 -2.92 16.18
C LEU A 140 14.26 -2.14 14.92
N TYR A 141 15.11 -1.13 15.08
CA TYR A 141 15.60 -0.36 13.94
C TYR A 141 17.04 0.05 14.16
N ARG A 142 17.92 -0.26 13.18
CA ARG A 142 19.37 0.02 13.23
C ARG A 142 20.03 -0.42 14.54
N GLY A 143 19.65 -1.59 15.06
CA GLY A 143 20.20 -2.17 16.29
C GLY A 143 19.67 -1.58 17.59
N LYS A 144 18.70 -0.66 17.52
CA LYS A 144 18.06 -0.04 18.69
C LYS A 144 16.61 -0.50 18.82
N ALA A 145 16.16 -0.68 20.06
CA ALA A 145 14.78 -0.98 20.37
C ALA A 145 14.00 0.32 20.60
N TYR A 146 12.93 0.49 19.84
CA TYR A 146 12.02 1.60 19.95
C TYR A 146 10.64 1.11 20.35
N TYR A 147 9.88 2.00 21.00
CA TYR A 147 8.48 1.74 21.29
C TYR A 147 7.60 2.97 21.00
N LEU A 148 6.35 2.71 20.66
CA LEU A 148 5.24 3.66 20.66
C LEU A 148 4.38 3.35 21.89
N LYS A 149 4.00 4.38 22.63
CA LYS A 149 3.10 4.24 23.79
C LYS A 149 1.76 3.63 23.38
N SER A 150 1.13 2.89 24.29
CA SER A 150 -0.15 2.26 24.00
C SER A 150 -1.27 3.29 23.84
N ALA A 151 -2.36 2.89 23.20
CA ALA A 151 -3.60 3.63 23.20
C ALA A 151 -4.65 2.84 24.00
N TYR A 152 -5.45 3.51 24.83
CA TYR A 152 -6.51 2.88 25.60
C TYR A 152 -7.87 3.49 25.26
N ARG A 153 -8.93 2.70 25.41
CA ARG A 153 -10.30 3.19 25.32
C ARG A 153 -10.75 3.65 26.70
N ASP A 154 -11.01 4.94 26.84
CA ASP A 154 -11.56 5.53 28.05
C ASP A 154 -12.90 4.84 28.40
N ALA A 155 -13.00 4.31 29.62
CA ALA A 155 -14.15 3.52 30.03
C ALA A 155 -15.44 4.37 30.14
N ILE A 156 -15.32 5.68 30.30
CA ILE A 156 -16.43 6.62 30.51
C ILE A 156 -16.85 7.25 29.17
N THR A 157 -15.88 7.78 28.42
CA THR A 157 -16.17 8.52 27.18
C THR A 157 -16.19 7.62 25.95
N HIS A 158 -15.71 6.38 26.07
CA HIS A 158 -15.44 5.45 24.96
C HIS A 158 -14.52 6.02 23.87
N GLN A 159 -13.82 7.12 24.16
CA GLN A 159 -12.84 7.71 23.26
C GLN A 159 -11.51 6.98 23.39
N VAL A 160 -10.78 6.88 22.29
CA VAL A 160 -9.40 6.40 22.31
C VAL A 160 -8.52 7.52 22.84
N ARG A 161 -7.74 7.23 23.88
CA ARG A 161 -6.74 8.12 24.47
C ARG A 161 -5.37 7.47 24.37
N PHE A 162 -4.33 8.29 24.37
CA PHE A 162 -2.96 7.82 24.41
C PHE A 162 -2.51 7.67 25.85
N GLU A 163 -1.77 6.59 26.13
CA GLU A 163 -0.93 6.54 27.32
C GLU A 163 0.05 7.71 27.26
N SER A 164 0.21 8.42 28.38
CA SER A 164 0.60 9.83 28.45
C SER A 164 1.77 10.21 27.53
N LEU A 165 1.48 10.74 26.34
CA LEU A 165 2.44 11.49 25.54
C LEU A 165 2.76 12.80 26.25
N SER A 166 3.99 13.30 26.12
CA SER A 166 4.26 14.67 26.58
C SER A 166 3.45 15.66 25.73
N VAL A 167 3.11 16.82 26.29
CA VAL A 167 2.39 17.87 25.57
C VAL A 167 3.19 18.29 24.33
N ALA A 168 4.51 18.42 24.45
CA ALA A 168 5.41 18.72 23.36
C ALA A 168 5.34 17.67 22.23
N GLN A 169 5.38 16.37 22.56
CA GLN A 169 5.22 15.29 21.58
C GLN A 169 3.89 15.40 20.81
N GLY A 170 2.81 15.65 21.53
CA GLY A 170 1.48 15.79 20.95
C GLY A 170 1.37 16.98 20.00
N ILE A 171 1.93 18.13 20.38
CA ILE A 171 1.93 19.35 19.55
C ILE A 171 2.68 19.09 18.24
N GLU A 172 3.91 18.57 18.30
CA GLU A 172 4.74 18.34 17.11
C GLU A 172 4.11 17.30 16.17
N ALA A 173 3.54 16.22 16.73
CA ALA A 173 2.86 15.20 15.93
C ALA A 173 1.61 15.77 15.23
N MET A 174 0.83 16.62 15.92
CA MET A 174 -0.33 17.29 15.35
C MET A 174 0.07 18.34 14.29
N GLU A 175 1.18 19.04 14.48
CA GLU A 175 1.69 20.01 13.52
C GLU A 175 2.15 19.33 12.22
N ALA A 176 2.83 18.19 12.31
CA ALA A 176 3.20 17.38 11.15
C ALA A 176 1.98 16.96 10.32
N LEU A 177 0.86 16.63 10.97
CA LEU A 177 -0.42 16.37 10.29
C LEU A 177 -1.02 17.62 9.68
N ARG A 178 -0.99 18.75 10.40
CA ARG A 178 -1.55 20.02 9.91
C ARG A 178 -0.87 20.45 8.62
N ILE A 179 0.46 20.34 8.55
CA ILE A 179 1.26 20.64 7.35
C ILE A 179 0.84 19.73 6.19
N TYR A 180 0.68 18.43 6.43
CA TYR A 180 0.18 17.50 5.41
C TYR A 180 -1.22 17.86 4.94
N GLU A 181 -2.15 18.13 5.84
CA GLU A 181 -3.54 18.48 5.49
C GLU A 181 -3.64 19.74 4.62
N MET A 182 -2.72 20.69 4.81
CA MET A 182 -2.61 21.88 3.94
C MET A 182 -1.99 21.57 2.57
N ALA A 183 -1.09 20.59 2.49
CA ALA A 183 -0.33 20.28 1.28
C ALA A 183 -0.90 19.12 0.45
N LYS A 184 -1.75 18.26 1.02
CA LYS A 184 -2.23 17.00 0.40
C LYS A 184 -2.94 17.17 -0.93
N GLY A 185 -3.51 18.35 -1.20
CA GLY A 185 -4.14 18.67 -2.48
C GLY A 185 -3.15 18.77 -3.65
N ASN A 186 -1.85 18.88 -3.35
CA ASN A 186 -0.76 19.00 -4.32
C ASN A 186 0.48 18.22 -3.84
N ASP A 187 0.31 16.92 -3.57
CA ASP A 187 1.39 16.02 -3.13
C ASP A 187 1.81 15.01 -4.21
N PRO A 188 2.46 15.46 -5.30
CA PRO A 188 2.90 14.55 -6.36
C PRO A 188 3.95 13.57 -5.82
N GLY A 189 3.72 12.27 -5.98
CA GLY A 189 4.62 11.24 -5.47
C GLY A 189 4.49 10.97 -3.97
N ASN A 190 3.42 11.44 -3.30
CA ASN A 190 3.17 11.22 -1.87
C ASN A 190 4.36 11.66 -0.96
N LYS A 191 5.05 12.73 -1.34
CA LYS A 191 6.24 13.25 -0.64
C LYS A 191 5.91 13.88 0.70
N PHE A 192 4.82 14.65 0.76
CA PHE A 192 4.34 15.23 2.02
C PHE A 192 3.84 14.13 2.95
N MET A 193 3.09 13.15 2.43
CA MET A 193 2.70 11.97 3.22
C MET A 193 3.94 11.26 3.78
N PHE A 194 4.94 10.97 2.94
CA PHE A 194 6.17 10.32 3.38
C PHE A 194 6.84 11.09 4.52
N THR A 195 7.03 12.40 4.32
CA THR A 195 7.69 13.28 5.28
C THR A 195 6.92 13.31 6.59
N THR A 196 5.59 13.44 6.54
CA THR A 196 4.74 13.44 7.73
C THR A 196 4.83 12.14 8.50
N ILE A 197 4.82 10.97 7.86
CA ILE A 197 4.92 9.69 8.58
C ILE A 197 6.30 9.54 9.23
N VAL A 198 7.38 9.90 8.53
CA VAL A 198 8.74 9.84 9.12
C VAL A 198 8.85 10.82 10.29
N THR A 199 8.27 12.02 10.20
CA THR A 199 8.19 12.98 11.31
C THR A 199 7.37 12.44 12.48
N LEU A 200 6.23 11.78 12.23
CA LEU A 200 5.45 11.14 13.29
C LEU A 200 6.27 10.06 14.01
N ILE A 201 7.04 9.26 13.29
CA ILE A 201 7.96 8.28 13.91
C ILE A 201 9.00 9.00 14.77
N ALA A 202 9.61 10.08 14.24
CA ALA A 202 10.62 10.86 14.94
C ALA A 202 10.09 11.45 16.27
N CYS A 203 8.82 11.87 16.30
CA CYS A 203 8.16 12.43 17.49
C CYS A 203 7.72 11.36 18.50
N LEU A 204 7.18 10.25 18.02
CA LEU A 204 6.45 9.28 18.84
C LEU A 204 7.29 8.09 19.31
N ALA A 205 8.26 7.65 18.51
CA ALA A 205 9.12 6.53 18.86
C ALA A 205 10.14 6.95 19.91
N LEU A 206 10.27 6.19 21.00
CA LEU A 206 11.24 6.42 22.08
C LEU A 206 12.06 5.15 22.34
N GLU A 207 13.31 5.32 22.78
CA GLU A 207 14.09 4.24 23.41
C GLU A 207 13.67 4.09 24.88
N GLU A 208 13.90 2.94 25.52
CA GLU A 208 13.55 2.73 26.93
C GLU A 208 14.21 3.79 27.84
N GLY A 209 13.40 4.44 28.69
CA GLY A 209 13.86 5.51 29.57
C GLY A 209 14.17 6.84 28.89
N GLN A 210 14.03 6.94 27.56
CA GLN A 210 14.26 8.17 26.82
C GLN A 210 13.09 9.15 27.01
N ALA A 211 13.40 10.37 27.45
CA ALA A 211 12.43 11.46 27.50
C ALA A 211 12.44 12.25 26.18
N PHE A 212 11.28 12.80 25.81
CA PHE A 212 11.19 13.76 24.71
C PHE A 212 11.71 15.13 25.19
N PRO A 213 12.39 15.92 24.35
CA PRO A 213 12.91 17.22 24.77
C PRO A 213 11.82 18.22 25.16
N ASP A 214 12.15 19.13 26.07
CA ASP A 214 11.20 20.12 26.62
C ASP A 214 11.37 21.53 26.03
N SER A 215 12.49 21.82 25.35
CA SER A 215 12.75 23.12 24.74
C SER A 215 12.59 23.11 23.23
N GLU A 216 12.01 24.16 22.65
CA GLU A 216 11.73 24.25 21.21
C GLU A 216 12.98 24.01 20.34
N LYS A 217 14.13 24.58 20.73
CA LYS A 217 15.39 24.40 20.01
C LYS A 217 15.87 22.95 20.02
N GLU A 218 15.73 22.27 21.15
CA GLU A 218 16.10 20.85 21.26
C GLU A 218 15.12 19.95 20.53
N ILE A 219 13.82 20.27 20.55
CA ILE A 219 12.77 19.58 19.81
C ILE A 219 13.06 19.63 18.31
N GLN A 220 13.32 20.81 17.75
CA GLN A 220 13.63 20.97 16.32
C GLN A 220 14.87 20.16 15.92
N ARG A 221 15.93 20.22 16.74
CA ARG A 221 17.14 19.44 16.52
C ARG A 221 16.86 17.93 16.59
N TRP A 222 16.14 17.49 17.62
CA TRP A 222 15.76 16.09 17.84
C TRP A 222 14.97 15.51 16.67
N ILE A 223 13.93 16.21 16.23
CA ILE A 223 13.10 15.79 15.10
C ILE A 223 13.94 15.72 13.83
N SER A 224 14.76 16.73 13.55
CA SER A 224 15.61 16.76 12.36
C SER A 224 16.59 15.57 12.30
N GLU A 225 17.27 15.29 13.42
CA GLU A 225 18.19 14.15 13.53
C GLU A 225 17.44 12.82 13.35
N ARG A 226 16.25 12.69 13.95
CA ARG A 226 15.47 11.44 13.90
C ARG A 226 14.76 11.22 12.58
N VAL A 227 14.35 12.27 11.86
CA VAL A 227 13.80 12.13 10.51
C VAL A 227 14.84 11.51 9.58
N VAL A 228 16.09 11.96 9.65
CA VAL A 228 17.20 11.35 8.90
C VAL A 228 17.46 9.92 9.38
N HIS A 229 17.38 9.68 10.70
CA HIS A 229 17.55 8.34 11.25
C HIS A 229 16.51 7.35 10.68
N PHE A 230 15.22 7.72 10.67
CA PHE A 230 14.09 6.86 10.28
C PHE A 230 13.70 6.94 8.79
N GLN A 231 14.45 7.65 7.95
CA GLN A 231 14.09 7.83 6.53
C GLN A 231 13.96 6.50 5.74
N ASP A 232 14.63 5.43 6.19
CA ASP A 232 14.63 4.11 5.55
C ASP A 232 13.90 3.06 6.40
N VAL A 233 12.99 3.50 7.27
CA VAL A 233 12.14 2.63 8.09
C VAL A 233 11.33 1.66 7.21
N ASP A 234 11.04 0.48 7.75
CA ASP A 234 10.19 -0.49 7.07
C ASP A 234 8.72 -0.02 6.99
N MET A 235 8.02 -0.56 6.01
CA MET A 235 6.63 -0.26 5.72
C MET A 235 5.73 -0.64 6.89
N GLU A 236 5.96 -1.77 7.55
CA GLU A 236 5.10 -2.21 8.65
C GLU A 236 5.15 -1.23 9.83
N THR A 237 6.35 -0.84 10.25
CA THR A 237 6.56 0.19 11.29
C THR A 237 5.89 1.51 10.89
N ALA A 238 6.14 1.99 9.66
CA ALA A 238 5.57 3.25 9.19
C ALA A 238 4.04 3.23 9.14
N LEU A 239 3.44 2.14 8.66
CA LEU A 239 1.99 1.97 8.62
C LEU A 239 1.40 1.82 10.02
N ASN A 240 2.09 1.14 10.94
CA ASN A 240 1.66 1.03 12.33
C ASN A 240 1.66 2.40 13.03
N VAL A 241 2.64 3.26 12.77
CA VAL A 241 2.70 4.63 13.32
C VAL A 241 1.62 5.51 12.70
N ARG A 242 1.46 5.44 11.37
CA ARG A 242 0.36 6.10 10.68
C ARG A 242 -0.97 5.69 11.28
N ASP A 243 -1.19 4.40 11.44
CA ASP A 243 -2.46 3.86 11.93
C ASP A 243 -2.66 4.15 13.42
N PHE A 244 -1.58 4.17 14.21
CA PHE A 244 -1.61 4.60 15.62
C PHE A 244 -2.12 6.03 15.75
N PHE A 245 -1.70 6.94 14.88
CA PHE A 245 -1.99 8.37 15.02
C PHE A 245 -3.26 8.80 14.24
N LEU A 246 -3.41 8.34 12.99
CA LEU A 246 -4.53 8.74 12.11
C LEU A 246 -5.85 8.03 12.41
N ASN A 247 -5.83 6.72 12.72
CA ASN A 247 -7.06 5.96 12.99
C ASN A 247 -7.59 6.13 14.41
N THR A 248 -6.77 6.66 15.33
CA THR A 248 -7.19 7.03 16.68
C THR A 248 -7.58 8.52 16.77
N GLY A 249 -6.99 9.38 15.92
CA GLY A 249 -7.34 10.81 15.81
C GLY A 249 -8.57 11.09 14.94
N SER A 250 -8.93 10.22 14.00
CA SER A 250 -10.13 10.37 13.17
C SER A 250 -11.31 9.56 13.73
N ARG A 251 -12.46 10.22 13.95
CA ARG A 251 -13.73 9.53 14.21
C ARG A 251 -13.93 8.42 13.16
N SER A 252 -13.92 7.18 13.63
CA SER A 252 -14.24 5.95 12.89
C SER A 252 -15.28 6.19 11.79
N LYS A 253 -14.81 6.38 10.55
CA LYS A 253 -15.62 6.10 9.37
C LYS A 253 -15.27 4.67 8.98
N LYS A 254 -16.27 3.80 8.98
CA LYS A 254 -16.16 2.42 8.50
C LYS A 254 -15.41 2.43 7.17
N THR A 255 -14.31 1.67 7.11
CA THR A 255 -13.62 1.37 5.85
C THR A 255 -14.67 0.92 4.83
N PRO A 256 -14.79 1.58 3.66
CA PRO A 256 -15.65 1.06 2.61
C PRO A 256 -15.12 -0.32 2.25
N ALA A 257 -16.01 -1.31 2.17
CA ALA A 257 -15.66 -2.59 1.57
C ALA A 257 -15.12 -2.29 0.16
N ILE A 258 -13.85 -2.64 -0.08
CA ILE A 258 -13.29 -2.68 -1.43
C ILE A 258 -14.03 -3.83 -2.12
N ASN A 259 -15.10 -3.48 -2.83
CA ASN A 259 -15.75 -4.38 -3.77
C ASN A 259 -14.77 -4.58 -4.93
N GLY A 260 -13.87 -5.54 -4.78
CA GLY A 260 -13.11 -6.07 -5.90
C GLY A 260 -14.07 -6.77 -6.86
N SER A 261 -14.37 -6.13 -8.00
CA SER A 261 -15.00 -6.80 -9.12
C SER A 261 -13.95 -7.67 -9.82
N SER A 262 -13.59 -8.79 -9.22
CA SER A 262 -12.99 -9.90 -9.96
C SER A 262 -14.12 -10.62 -10.70
N GLY A 263 -14.40 -10.14 -11.92
CA GLY A 263 -15.27 -10.80 -12.87
C GLY A 263 -14.63 -12.07 -13.41
N HIS A 264 -14.60 -13.13 -12.62
CA HIS A 264 -14.51 -14.49 -13.13
C HIS A 264 -15.91 -15.13 -13.06
N PRO A 265 -16.47 -15.61 -14.20
CA PRO A 265 -17.76 -16.26 -14.19
C PRO A 265 -17.63 -17.63 -13.54
N LEU A 266 -18.13 -17.78 -12.32
CA LEU A 266 -18.37 -19.09 -11.72
C LEU A 266 -19.60 -19.72 -12.39
N PRO A 267 -19.57 -21.03 -12.70
CA PRO A 267 -20.68 -21.70 -13.38
C PRO A 267 -21.94 -21.68 -12.51
N SER A 268 -23.06 -21.34 -13.14
CA SER A 268 -24.36 -21.19 -12.50
C SER A 268 -24.83 -22.50 -11.86
N LYS A 269 -24.99 -22.49 -10.52
CA LYS A 269 -25.80 -23.51 -9.85
C LYS A 269 -27.27 -23.21 -10.15
N LYS A 270 -27.93 -24.15 -10.84
CA LYS A 270 -29.37 -24.15 -11.12
C LYS A 270 -30.17 -23.82 -9.86
N ALA A 271 -31.02 -22.81 -9.95
CA ALA A 271 -32.00 -22.46 -8.93
C ALA A 271 -33.09 -23.55 -8.85
N THR A 272 -33.30 -24.10 -7.66
CA THR A 272 -34.53 -24.83 -7.33
C THR A 272 -35.58 -23.80 -6.91
N PRO A 273 -36.75 -23.70 -7.56
CA PRO A 273 -37.73 -22.68 -7.23
C PRO A 273 -38.54 -23.06 -5.99
N GLY A 274 -38.47 -22.22 -4.96
CA GLY A 274 -39.47 -22.18 -3.89
C GLY A 274 -40.71 -21.40 -4.32
N LYS A 275 -41.90 -21.93 -4.01
CA LYS A 275 -43.17 -21.17 -3.92
C LYS A 275 -43.65 -21.28 -2.48
N ASN A 276 -43.37 -20.30 -1.62
CA ASN A 276 -44.10 -19.06 -1.32
C ASN A 276 -45.53 -19.21 -0.74
N THR A 277 -45.69 -18.60 0.44
CA THR A 277 -46.86 -17.86 0.97
C THR A 277 -48.15 -18.59 1.32
N ARG A 278 -48.61 -18.48 2.58
CA ARG A 278 -49.57 -17.43 2.99
C ARG A 278 -49.83 -17.40 4.50
N ARG A 279 -49.74 -16.20 5.04
CA ARG A 279 -50.21 -15.76 6.36
C ARG A 279 -51.73 -15.60 6.30
N GLN A 280 -52.48 -16.23 7.21
CA GLN A 280 -53.83 -15.77 7.59
C GLN A 280 -54.05 -15.93 9.11
N THR A 281 -54.01 -14.78 9.79
CA THR A 281 -54.97 -14.31 10.80
C THR A 281 -55.65 -15.30 11.78
N ARG A 282 -55.19 -15.22 13.04
CA ARG A 282 -55.95 -14.75 14.23
C ARG A 282 -57.35 -15.34 14.51
N ARG A 283 -57.47 -16.22 15.52
CA ARG A 283 -58.51 -16.24 16.59
C ARG A 283 -58.21 -17.41 17.56
N ARG A 284 -57.73 -17.15 18.78
CA ARG A 284 -58.48 -17.08 20.06
C ARG A 284 -59.27 -18.35 20.43
N ARG A 285 -58.89 -18.87 21.62
CA ARG A 285 -59.66 -19.51 22.71
C ARG A 285 -59.63 -21.04 22.84
N ARG A 286 -59.04 -21.44 23.98
CA ARG A 286 -59.55 -22.31 25.06
C ARG A 286 -60.30 -23.59 24.64
N GLY A 287 -59.78 -24.71 25.15
CA GLY A 287 -60.37 -26.04 25.13
C GLY A 287 -59.25 -27.03 25.13
#